data_AF-U2MNY4-F1
#
_entry.id   AF-U2MNY4-F1
#
_cell.length_a   1.000
_cell.length_b   1.000
_cell.length_c   1.000
_cell.angle_alpha   90.00
_cell.angle_beta   90.00
_cell.angle_gamma   90.00
#
_symmetry.space_group_name_H-M   'P 1'
#
loop_
_entity.id
_entity.type
_entity.pdbx_description
1 polymer ?
#
loop_
_entity_poly.entity_id
_entity_poly.type
_entity_poly.pdbx_seq_one_letter_code
_entity_poly.pdbx_strand_id
1 'polypeptide(L)'
;MSKQMEDRNDSLTFRLPMEFSYIFSRSCRASFNKVLCQYSRDELIRIAVLLNREYCNQPPQKLCQMLSSNNSKQQDLFLRIESFLKKSLKRDVEYVAATEITTLELLRRAFSIPLGKFRTTNNPLNVDRLQFQTIKLITQINEESMKFHIGEKDKEDLSVLYYINSASHYDISNFNEQNEFIAQTILAVKFFRLLECKSKYKSLLLGFCNAYTIPNWREYLRTLLSLFGISRKGEGYIPNDLNIDVDSLMTRSVLDRLSISSEENNIPYSSKSEYDQEGNSDYKMFRDRPLFKLTNGDYVIYNRSFLIDRLYSSLYFDFKKIVAELEGKQPNIPHLFTSDFIEKTLFVGLMNECLSHNVTDALDEAGLKCKYQIKNGELGYPDFYLKTDNAVMLFECKDIRINAWIKEQRNYTLIEEELKNKLVSKTYQLDYSKCSHKIITPKKIGCGQIAGHVSNIRKGIFPWNTSLSSNIKVYPVLVIADNRLHAPGLAQLLRRWYYGCLQSEGLQTTLESPLILMSPLTLIKYSAIFKRDGFQKYFDEYYDSISAVPSEI
;
A
#
# COMPACT_ATOMS: atom_id res chain seq x y z
N MET A 1 35.67 -14.98 10.34
CA MET A 1 34.83 -16.09 10.88
C MET A 1 33.45 -15.95 10.24
N SER A 2 33.22 -16.37 9.00
CA SER A 2 33.17 -17.75 8.46
C SER A 2 32.19 -18.65 9.20
N LYS A 3 30.89 -18.44 8.91
CA LYS A 3 29.75 -19.39 8.90
C LYS A 3 28.44 -18.59 8.89
N GLN A 4 27.93 -18.26 7.71
CA GLN A 4 26.51 -17.96 7.41
C GLN A 4 26.33 -17.57 5.93
N MET A 5 26.90 -18.37 5.03
CA MET A 5 26.47 -18.43 3.63
C MET A 5 26.06 -19.88 3.37
N GLU A 6 25.02 -20.32 4.07
CA GLU A 6 24.24 -21.49 3.68
C GLU A 6 23.02 -20.96 2.91
N ASP A 7 22.94 -21.38 1.65
CA ASP A 7 21.80 -21.39 0.72
C ASP A 7 20.64 -20.42 1.01
N ARG A 8 20.70 -19.23 0.43
CA ARG A 8 19.49 -18.43 0.14
C ARG A 8 18.95 -18.79 -1.24
N ASN A 9 18.64 -20.05 -1.48
CA ASN A 9 17.61 -20.39 -2.46
C ASN A 9 16.31 -20.51 -1.66
N ASP A 10 15.71 -19.36 -1.32
CA ASP A 10 14.35 -19.33 -0.81
C ASP A 10 13.44 -19.91 -1.92
N SER A 11 13.01 -21.17 -1.76
CA SER A 11 12.05 -21.78 -2.67
C SER A 11 10.78 -20.93 -2.69
N LEU A 12 10.47 -20.36 -3.86
CA LEU A 12 9.36 -19.44 -4.02
C LEU A 12 8.02 -20.17 -3.85
N THR A 13 7.41 -20.09 -2.66
CA THR A 13 6.12 -20.74 -2.40
C THR A 13 4.96 -19.80 -2.74
N PHE A 14 4.06 -20.23 -3.63
CA PHE A 14 2.84 -19.51 -3.97
C PHE A 14 1.71 -19.92 -3.03
N ARG A 15 1.15 -18.95 -2.30
CA ARG A 15 -0.03 -19.18 -1.47
C ARG A 15 -1.31 -18.89 -2.25
N LEU A 16 -2.17 -19.90 -2.40
CA LEU A 16 -3.45 -19.78 -3.10
C LEU A 16 -4.61 -20.11 -2.14
N PRO A 17 -5.69 -19.32 -2.10
CA PRO A 17 -6.83 -19.66 -1.27
C PRO A 17 -7.66 -20.81 -1.88
N MET A 18 -8.38 -21.54 -1.04
CA MET A 18 -9.29 -22.59 -1.48
C MET A 18 -10.49 -21.98 -2.23
N GLU A 19 -10.48 -22.12 -3.55
CA GLU A 19 -11.54 -21.60 -4.42
C GLU A 19 -12.79 -22.49 -4.40
N PHE A 20 -13.94 -21.88 -4.69
CA PHE A 20 -15.22 -22.58 -4.68
C PHE A 20 -15.25 -23.76 -5.66
N SER A 21 -14.78 -23.55 -6.89
CA SER A 21 -14.82 -24.58 -7.94
C SER A 21 -13.86 -25.76 -7.72
N TYR A 22 -12.91 -25.63 -6.80
CA TYR A 22 -12.03 -26.74 -6.42
C TYR A 22 -12.78 -27.83 -5.64
N ILE A 23 -13.80 -27.47 -4.87
CA ILE A 23 -14.48 -28.39 -3.94
C ILE A 23 -16.01 -28.43 -4.10
N PHE A 24 -16.61 -27.51 -4.86
CA PHE A 24 -18.06 -27.45 -5.11
C PHE A 24 -18.40 -27.30 -6.60
N SER A 25 -19.57 -27.82 -6.99
CA SER A 25 -20.10 -27.60 -8.34
C SER A 25 -20.65 -26.18 -8.48
N ARG A 26 -20.51 -25.58 -9.68
CA ARG A 26 -21.03 -24.22 -9.95
C ARG A 26 -22.53 -24.06 -9.67
N SER A 27 -23.32 -25.11 -9.85
CA SER A 27 -24.76 -25.13 -9.54
C SER A 27 -25.06 -25.00 -8.04
N CYS A 28 -24.09 -25.26 -7.17
CA CYS A 28 -24.24 -25.19 -5.71
C CYS A 28 -23.91 -23.83 -5.10
N ARG A 29 -23.63 -22.80 -5.92
CA ARG A 29 -23.27 -21.46 -5.44
C ARG A 29 -24.36 -20.87 -4.54
N ALA A 30 -23.94 -20.23 -3.46
CA ALA A 30 -24.78 -19.57 -2.49
C ALA A 30 -24.98 -18.10 -2.85
N SER A 31 -26.18 -17.57 -2.56
CA SER A 31 -26.47 -16.14 -2.72
C SER A 31 -25.98 -15.37 -1.50
N PHE A 32 -25.07 -14.42 -1.73
CA PHE A 32 -24.54 -13.54 -0.67
C PHE A 32 -25.66 -12.88 0.14
N ASN A 33 -26.60 -12.19 -0.52
CA ASN A 33 -27.71 -11.53 0.18
C ASN A 33 -28.53 -12.50 1.03
N LYS A 34 -28.93 -13.66 0.48
CA LYS A 34 -29.77 -14.62 1.22
C LYS A 34 -29.06 -15.23 2.43
N VAL A 35 -27.74 -15.38 2.37
CA VAL A 35 -26.95 -15.99 3.45
C VAL A 35 -26.56 -14.93 4.49
N LEU A 36 -25.99 -13.79 4.07
CA LEU A 36 -25.53 -12.75 4.97
C LEU A 36 -26.69 -12.12 5.77
N CYS A 37 -27.87 -11.93 5.17
CA CYS A 37 -29.04 -11.39 5.87
C CYS A 37 -29.60 -12.30 6.97
N GLN A 38 -29.15 -13.57 7.05
CA GLN A 38 -29.53 -14.45 8.14
C GLN A 38 -28.74 -14.19 9.42
N TYR A 39 -27.69 -13.36 9.37
CA TYR A 39 -26.96 -12.86 10.53
C TYR A 39 -27.42 -11.43 10.86
N SER A 40 -27.11 -10.98 12.07
CA SER A 40 -26.96 -9.56 12.39
C SER A 40 -25.60 -9.05 11.89
N ARG A 41 -25.44 -7.73 11.79
CA ARG A 41 -24.14 -7.15 11.40
C ARG A 41 -23.07 -7.30 12.48
N ASP A 42 -23.44 -7.26 13.75
CA ASP A 42 -22.53 -7.55 14.85
C ASP A 42 -21.97 -8.98 14.73
N GLU A 43 -22.82 -9.97 14.42
CA GLU A 43 -22.37 -11.36 14.16
C GLU A 43 -21.42 -11.42 12.96
N LEU A 44 -21.69 -10.70 11.86
CA LEU A 44 -20.82 -10.69 10.68
C LEU A 44 -19.46 -10.03 10.95
N ILE A 45 -19.42 -8.96 11.75
CA ILE A 45 -18.17 -8.35 12.21
C ILE A 45 -17.37 -9.36 13.03
N ARG A 46 -18.02 -10.05 13.99
CA ARG A 46 -17.38 -11.08 14.81
C ARG A 46 -16.87 -12.25 13.98
N ILE A 47 -17.65 -12.70 12.97
CA ILE A 47 -17.24 -13.74 12.02
C ILE A 47 -16.03 -13.29 11.22
N ALA A 48 -15.98 -12.05 10.72
CA ALA A 48 -14.85 -11.55 9.96
C ALA A 48 -13.57 -11.49 10.82
N VAL A 49 -13.67 -11.05 12.07
CA VAL A 49 -12.55 -11.05 13.02
C VAL A 49 -12.08 -12.47 13.34
N LEU A 50 -13.02 -13.39 13.57
CA LEU A 50 -12.71 -14.80 13.80
C LEU A 50 -12.04 -15.43 12.57
N LEU A 51 -12.55 -15.15 11.37
CA LEU A 51 -12.00 -15.61 10.11
C LEU A 51 -10.55 -15.12 9.93
N ASN A 52 -10.31 -13.84 10.20
CA ASN A 52 -8.98 -13.24 10.13
C ASN A 52 -8.00 -13.91 11.11
N ARG A 53 -8.41 -14.08 12.37
CA ARG A 53 -7.55 -14.60 13.42
C ARG A 53 -7.27 -16.10 13.30
N GLU A 54 -8.31 -16.88 12.98
CA GLU A 54 -8.25 -18.34 13.10
C GLU A 54 -8.11 -19.05 11.76
N TYR A 55 -8.40 -18.44 10.62
CA TYR A 55 -8.48 -19.17 9.33
C TYR A 55 -7.60 -18.58 8.22
N CYS A 56 -7.28 -17.29 8.25
CA CYS A 56 -6.40 -16.69 7.24
C CYS A 56 -5.02 -17.35 7.26
N ASN A 57 -4.52 -17.70 6.07
CA ASN A 57 -3.25 -18.40 5.87
C ASN A 57 -3.13 -19.76 6.59
N GLN A 58 -4.24 -20.37 7.01
CA GLN A 58 -4.25 -21.70 7.60
C GLN A 58 -4.57 -22.77 6.55
N PRO A 59 -4.22 -24.05 6.79
CA PRO A 59 -4.58 -25.13 5.86
C PRO A 59 -6.09 -25.18 5.56
N PRO A 60 -6.50 -25.50 4.33
CA PRO A 60 -7.91 -25.45 3.90
C PRO A 60 -8.81 -26.38 4.69
N GLN A 61 -8.28 -27.48 5.23
CA GLN A 61 -9.00 -28.41 6.11
C GLN A 61 -9.58 -27.70 7.33
N LYS A 62 -8.99 -26.59 7.78
CA LYS A 62 -9.50 -25.80 8.91
C LYS A 62 -10.92 -25.29 8.68
N LEU A 63 -11.35 -25.11 7.42
CA LEU A 63 -12.75 -24.77 7.09
C LEU A 63 -13.76 -25.79 7.65
N CYS A 64 -13.37 -27.06 7.81
CA CYS A 64 -14.22 -28.09 8.41
C CYS A 64 -14.57 -27.80 9.88
N GLN A 65 -13.71 -27.06 10.59
CA GLN A 65 -13.92 -26.68 11.99
C GLN A 65 -14.98 -25.56 12.14
N MET A 66 -15.42 -24.93 11.05
CA MET A 66 -16.57 -24.01 11.07
C MET A 66 -17.92 -24.74 11.21
N LEU A 67 -17.94 -26.05 11.02
CA LEU A 67 -19.13 -26.89 11.15
C LEU A 67 -19.11 -27.61 12.51
N SER A 68 -20.29 -27.79 13.09
CA SER A 68 -20.48 -28.64 14.28
C SER A 68 -19.92 -30.06 14.04
N SER A 69 -19.30 -30.67 15.06
CA SER A 69 -18.71 -32.03 14.96
C SER A 69 -19.71 -33.13 14.56
N ASN A 70 -20.99 -32.91 14.85
CA ASN A 70 -22.07 -33.86 14.55
C ASN A 70 -22.69 -33.62 13.16
N ASN A 71 -22.20 -32.64 12.41
CA ASN A 71 -22.73 -32.29 11.10
C ASN A 71 -22.15 -33.22 10.03
N SER A 72 -23.00 -34.04 9.40
CA SER A 72 -22.58 -34.99 8.36
C SER A 72 -21.87 -34.34 7.17
N LYS A 73 -22.06 -33.03 6.94
CA LYS A 73 -21.37 -32.28 5.88
C LYS A 73 -19.91 -31.99 6.20
N GLN A 74 -19.48 -32.12 7.45
CA GLN A 74 -18.08 -31.92 7.83
C GLN A 74 -17.17 -32.94 7.16
N GLN A 75 -17.54 -34.22 7.22
CA GLN A 75 -16.79 -35.29 6.56
C GLN A 75 -16.81 -35.16 5.04
N ASP A 76 -17.96 -34.82 4.44
CA ASP A 76 -18.08 -34.57 3.00
C ASP A 76 -17.16 -33.42 2.56
N LEU A 77 -17.12 -32.31 3.29
CA LEU A 77 -16.24 -31.18 3.01
C LEU A 77 -14.76 -31.58 3.08
N PHE A 78 -14.36 -32.31 4.13
CA PHE A 78 -13.00 -32.79 4.30
C PHE A 78 -12.57 -33.66 3.11
N LEU A 79 -13.40 -34.63 2.71
CA LEU A 79 -13.10 -35.52 1.59
C LEU A 79 -12.97 -34.77 0.26
N ARG A 80 -13.77 -33.72 0.03
CA ARG A 80 -13.65 -32.85 -1.16
C ARG A 80 -12.30 -32.13 -1.19
N ILE A 81 -11.91 -31.53 -0.06
CA ILE A 81 -10.63 -30.82 0.08
C ILE A 81 -9.46 -31.79 -0.18
N GLU A 82 -9.46 -32.93 0.49
CA GLU A 82 -8.41 -33.95 0.32
C GLU A 82 -8.34 -34.49 -1.12
N SER A 83 -9.49 -34.72 -1.74
CA SER A 83 -9.52 -35.15 -3.15
C SER A 83 -8.92 -34.10 -4.08
N PHE A 84 -9.09 -32.81 -3.81
CA PHE A 84 -8.49 -31.74 -4.61
C PHE A 84 -6.97 -31.69 -4.38
N LEU A 85 -6.53 -31.63 -3.12
CA LEU A 85 -5.11 -31.53 -2.78
C LEU A 85 -4.30 -32.68 -3.36
N LYS A 86 -4.83 -33.91 -3.32
CA LYS A 86 -4.19 -35.09 -3.93
C LYS A 86 -4.02 -34.98 -5.45
N LYS A 87 -4.94 -34.29 -6.14
CA LYS A 87 -4.91 -34.09 -7.60
C LYS A 87 -4.06 -32.89 -8.01
N SER A 88 -3.87 -31.93 -7.12
CA SER A 88 -3.28 -30.61 -7.42
C SER A 88 -1.95 -30.37 -6.71
N LEU A 89 -1.28 -31.42 -6.23
CA LEU A 89 0.05 -31.34 -5.64
C LEU A 89 1.04 -30.73 -6.64
N LYS A 90 1.38 -29.46 -6.40
CA LYS A 90 2.48 -28.74 -7.04
C LYS A 90 3.50 -28.42 -5.97
N ARG A 91 4.78 -28.64 -6.27
CA ARG A 91 5.90 -28.57 -5.30
C ARG A 91 5.97 -27.23 -4.55
N ASP A 92 5.61 -26.15 -5.22
CA ASP A 92 5.78 -24.78 -4.72
C ASP A 92 4.45 -24.04 -4.52
N VAL A 93 3.35 -24.76 -4.28
CA VAL A 93 2.03 -24.17 -4.06
C VAL A 93 1.46 -24.62 -2.71
N GLU A 94 1.19 -23.64 -1.85
CA GLU A 94 0.49 -23.81 -0.59
C GLU A 94 -0.98 -23.38 -0.77
N TYR A 95 -1.92 -24.28 -0.50
CA TYR A 95 -3.33 -23.92 -0.45
C TYR A 95 -3.73 -23.51 0.97
N VAL A 96 -4.56 -22.46 1.10
CA VAL A 96 -5.03 -21.96 2.40
C VAL A 96 -6.54 -21.78 2.46
N ALA A 97 -7.13 -21.79 3.65
CA ALA A 97 -8.57 -21.66 3.87
C ALA A 97 -9.13 -20.31 3.40
N ALA A 98 -8.43 -19.22 3.74
CA ALA A 98 -8.82 -17.85 3.44
C ALA A 98 -7.58 -16.94 3.44
N THR A 99 -7.73 -15.72 2.90
CA THR A 99 -6.77 -14.62 3.02
C THR A 99 -7.43 -13.44 3.72
N GLU A 100 -6.65 -12.43 4.08
CA GLU A 100 -7.14 -11.19 4.69
C GLU A 100 -8.16 -10.50 3.76
N ILE A 101 -7.97 -10.60 2.44
CA ILE A 101 -8.92 -10.12 1.43
C ILE A 101 -10.29 -10.79 1.58
N THR A 102 -10.33 -12.08 1.91
CA THR A 102 -11.58 -12.80 2.14
C THR A 102 -12.41 -12.16 3.25
N THR A 103 -11.76 -11.72 4.33
CA THR A 103 -12.42 -11.11 5.50
C THR A 103 -12.98 -9.72 5.17
N LEU A 104 -12.19 -8.90 4.46
CA LEU A 104 -12.57 -7.55 4.05
C LEU A 104 -13.71 -7.59 3.04
N GLU A 105 -13.68 -8.56 2.14
CA GLU A 105 -14.71 -8.73 1.12
C GLU A 105 -16.03 -9.25 1.70
N LEU A 106 -15.97 -10.12 2.71
CA LEU A 106 -17.14 -10.53 3.47
C LEU A 106 -17.82 -9.32 4.13
N LEU A 107 -17.04 -8.48 4.81
CA LEU A 107 -17.53 -7.25 5.43
C LEU A 107 -18.09 -6.27 4.40
N ARG A 108 -17.38 -6.07 3.27
CA ARG A 108 -17.80 -5.14 2.23
C ARG A 108 -19.15 -5.54 1.63
N ARG A 109 -19.36 -6.84 1.38
CA ARG A 109 -20.65 -7.36 0.93
C ARG A 109 -21.73 -7.17 1.98
N ALA A 110 -21.44 -7.46 3.25
CA ALA A 110 -22.39 -7.26 4.34
C ALA A 110 -22.85 -5.79 4.44
N PHE A 111 -21.92 -4.84 4.45
CA PHE A 111 -22.24 -3.42 4.58
C PHE A 111 -22.85 -2.81 3.30
N SER A 112 -22.72 -3.47 2.15
CA SER A 112 -23.43 -3.07 0.92
C SER A 112 -24.92 -3.39 0.91
N ILE A 113 -25.36 -4.27 1.81
CA ILE A 113 -26.77 -4.62 1.95
C ILE A 113 -27.44 -3.60 2.90
N PRO A 114 -28.61 -3.04 2.55
CA PRO A 114 -29.36 -2.16 3.44
C PRO A 114 -29.66 -2.81 4.79
N LEU A 115 -29.45 -2.08 5.89
CA LEU A 115 -29.58 -2.58 7.27
C LEU A 115 -30.92 -3.30 7.51
N GLY A 116 -32.03 -2.75 7.00
CA GLY A 116 -33.36 -3.32 7.18
C GLY A 116 -33.59 -4.72 6.59
N LYS A 117 -32.62 -5.28 5.84
CA LYS A 117 -32.69 -6.67 5.34
C LYS A 117 -32.09 -7.69 6.30
N PHE A 118 -31.30 -7.26 7.28
CA PHE A 118 -30.66 -8.17 8.23
C PHE A 118 -31.64 -8.64 9.29
N ARG A 119 -31.39 -9.84 9.81
CA ARG A 119 -32.15 -10.43 10.91
C ARG A 119 -31.95 -9.59 12.18
N THR A 120 -33.03 -9.33 12.90
CA THR A 120 -33.03 -8.58 14.16
C THR A 120 -33.03 -9.48 15.41
N THR A 121 -33.30 -10.77 15.26
CA THR A 121 -33.29 -11.77 16.35
C THR A 121 -32.00 -12.59 16.34
N ASN A 122 -31.65 -13.26 17.45
CA ASN A 122 -30.39 -14.03 17.57
C ASN A 122 -30.51 -15.52 17.22
N ASN A 123 -31.67 -15.99 16.72
CA ASN A 123 -31.90 -17.42 16.46
C ASN A 123 -32.06 -17.70 14.97
N PRO A 124 -31.02 -18.22 14.28
CA PRO A 124 -31.18 -18.71 12.92
C PRO A 124 -32.06 -19.95 12.91
N LEU A 125 -32.93 -20.07 11.91
CA LEU A 125 -33.83 -21.22 11.73
C LEU A 125 -33.07 -22.56 11.57
N ASN A 126 -31.81 -22.53 11.11
CA ASN A 126 -30.95 -23.71 10.99
C ASN A 126 -29.45 -23.32 10.97
N VAL A 127 -28.77 -23.45 12.12
CA VAL A 127 -27.35 -23.08 12.30
C VAL A 127 -26.42 -23.87 11.37
N ASP A 128 -26.57 -25.19 11.33
CA ASP A 128 -25.71 -26.08 10.53
C ASP A 128 -25.77 -25.78 9.03
N ARG A 129 -26.97 -25.47 8.51
CA ARG A 129 -27.15 -25.03 7.13
C ARG A 129 -26.48 -23.69 6.90
N LEU A 130 -26.63 -22.74 7.83
CA LEU A 130 -26.07 -21.40 7.70
C LEU A 130 -24.54 -21.41 7.73
N GLN A 131 -23.91 -22.18 8.63
CA GLN A 131 -22.47 -22.39 8.66
C GLN A 131 -21.95 -22.96 7.33
N PHE A 132 -22.60 -24.01 6.81
CA PHE A 132 -22.19 -24.61 5.53
C PHE A 132 -22.33 -23.64 4.34
N GLN A 133 -23.39 -22.82 4.32
CA GLN A 133 -23.53 -21.77 3.30
C GLN A 133 -22.49 -20.65 3.46
N THR A 134 -22.04 -20.37 4.69
CA THR A 134 -20.99 -19.39 4.96
C THR A 134 -19.64 -19.86 4.40
N ILE A 135 -19.31 -21.15 4.56
CA ILE A 135 -18.11 -21.74 3.93
C ILE A 135 -18.16 -21.59 2.41
N LYS A 136 -19.34 -21.80 1.79
CA LYS A 136 -19.50 -21.56 0.34
C LYS A 136 -19.26 -20.10 -0.04
N LEU A 137 -19.73 -19.13 0.75
CA LEU A 137 -19.45 -17.72 0.50
C LEU A 137 -17.94 -17.41 0.60
N ILE A 138 -17.27 -17.96 1.63
CA ILE A 138 -15.82 -17.81 1.82
C ILE A 138 -15.06 -18.29 0.59
N THR A 139 -15.33 -19.51 0.11
CA THR A 139 -14.63 -20.05 -1.05
C THR A 139 -15.05 -19.37 -2.37
N GLN A 140 -16.26 -18.82 -2.46
CA GLN A 140 -16.67 -17.97 -3.60
C GLN A 140 -15.90 -16.66 -3.63
N ILE A 141 -15.70 -16.02 -2.47
CA ILE A 141 -14.89 -14.81 -2.34
C ILE A 141 -13.44 -15.12 -2.72
N ASN A 142 -12.88 -16.23 -2.22
CA ASN A 142 -11.54 -16.68 -2.59
C ASN A 142 -11.38 -16.77 -4.12
N GLU A 143 -12.31 -17.47 -4.80
CA GLU A 143 -12.30 -17.61 -6.27
C GLU A 143 -12.42 -16.26 -6.99
N GLU A 144 -13.29 -15.37 -6.52
CA GLU A 144 -13.46 -14.04 -7.11
C GLU A 144 -12.20 -13.18 -6.91
N SER A 145 -11.50 -13.34 -5.78
CA SER A 145 -10.27 -12.61 -5.46
C SER A 145 -9.05 -13.04 -6.26
N MET A 146 -9.07 -14.17 -6.98
CA MET A 146 -7.93 -14.62 -7.79
C MET A 146 -7.99 -14.14 -9.25
N LYS A 147 -9.07 -13.47 -9.65
CA LYS A 147 -9.27 -13.03 -11.04
C LYS A 147 -8.48 -11.76 -11.35
N PHE A 148 -7.82 -11.73 -12.50
CA PHE A 148 -7.12 -10.55 -13.04
C PHE A 148 -7.17 -10.57 -14.59
N HIS A 149 -6.82 -9.45 -15.20
CA HIS A 149 -6.78 -9.27 -16.66
C HIS A 149 -5.40 -8.81 -17.13
N ILE A 150 -4.89 -9.46 -18.18
CA ILE A 150 -3.61 -9.17 -18.83
C ILE A 150 -3.84 -9.26 -20.35
N GLY A 151 -3.27 -8.32 -21.11
CA GLY A 151 -3.30 -8.35 -22.57
C GLY A 151 -2.40 -9.44 -23.15
N GLU A 152 -2.72 -9.94 -24.36
CA GLU A 152 -1.98 -11.06 -25.00
C GLU A 152 -0.46 -10.85 -25.02
N LYS A 153 -0.01 -9.64 -25.33
CA LYS A 153 1.43 -9.28 -25.42
C LYS A 153 2.20 -9.46 -24.10
N ASP A 154 1.50 -9.42 -22.96
CA ASP A 154 2.10 -9.41 -21.62
C ASP A 154 1.88 -10.74 -20.87
N LYS A 155 1.19 -11.72 -21.47
CA LYS A 155 0.81 -12.98 -20.80
C LYS A 155 1.98 -13.87 -20.43
N GLU A 156 3.09 -13.78 -21.15
CA GLU A 156 4.31 -14.57 -20.91
C GLU A 156 5.35 -13.78 -20.10
N ASP A 157 5.06 -12.51 -19.77
CA ASP A 157 5.98 -11.69 -19.01
C ASP A 157 5.87 -11.96 -17.50
N LEU A 158 6.86 -12.66 -16.96
CA LEU A 158 6.91 -13.00 -15.54
C LEU A 158 6.87 -11.77 -14.63
N SER A 159 7.46 -10.64 -15.01
CA SER A 159 7.44 -9.42 -14.18
C SER A 159 6.03 -8.84 -14.13
N VAL A 160 5.31 -8.87 -15.26
CA VAL A 160 3.90 -8.47 -15.34
C VAL A 160 3.03 -9.39 -14.50
N LEU A 161 3.15 -10.72 -14.70
CA LEU A 161 2.39 -11.73 -13.97
C LEU A 161 2.59 -11.60 -12.46
N TYR A 162 3.83 -11.42 -12.02
CA TYR A 162 4.16 -11.32 -10.60
C TYR A 162 3.65 -10.01 -9.97
N TYR A 163 3.73 -8.92 -10.73
CA TYR A 163 3.19 -7.63 -10.30
C TYR A 163 1.67 -7.65 -10.23
N ILE A 164 0.96 -8.01 -11.30
CA ILE A 164 -0.51 -7.94 -11.32
C ILE A 164 -1.19 -8.93 -10.36
N ASN A 165 -0.54 -10.05 -10.06
CA ASN A 165 -1.07 -11.01 -9.08
C ASN A 165 -1.12 -10.42 -7.67
N SER A 166 -0.18 -9.53 -7.32
CA SER A 166 -0.01 -8.99 -5.97
C SER A 166 -0.39 -7.52 -5.83
N ALA A 167 -0.17 -6.68 -6.84
CA ALA A 167 -0.20 -5.21 -6.75
C ALA A 167 -1.51 -4.65 -6.16
N SER A 168 -2.66 -5.21 -6.53
CA SER A 168 -3.97 -4.74 -6.05
C SER A 168 -4.23 -4.99 -4.57
N HIS A 169 -3.47 -5.87 -3.92
CA HIS A 169 -3.69 -6.27 -2.53
C HIS A 169 -2.39 -6.38 -1.75
N TYR A 170 -1.26 -5.97 -2.31
CA TYR A 170 0.07 -6.18 -1.73
C TYR A 170 0.18 -5.53 -0.35
N ASP A 171 -0.42 -4.36 -0.19
CA ASP A 171 -0.49 -3.59 1.03
C ASP A 171 -1.32 -4.26 2.16
N ILE A 172 -2.12 -5.26 1.81
CA ILE A 172 -2.94 -6.04 2.75
C ILE A 172 -2.32 -7.43 2.96
N SER A 173 -2.06 -8.17 1.88
CA SER A 173 -1.63 -9.58 1.95
C SER A 173 -0.16 -9.76 2.30
N ASN A 174 0.70 -8.77 2.05
CA ASN A 174 2.13 -8.82 2.38
C ASN A 174 2.50 -7.72 3.39
N PHE A 175 1.55 -7.42 4.28
CA PHE A 175 1.70 -6.38 5.28
C PHE A 175 2.83 -6.70 6.28
N ASN A 176 3.98 -6.02 6.14
CA ASN A 176 5.05 -6.08 7.13
C ASN A 176 4.75 -5.11 8.27
N GLU A 177 4.03 -5.59 9.27
CA GLU A 177 3.57 -4.79 10.40
C GLU A 177 4.68 -3.95 11.05
N GLN A 178 5.84 -4.54 11.33
CA GLN A 178 6.91 -3.85 12.04
C GLN A 178 7.46 -2.70 11.20
N ASN A 179 7.75 -2.96 9.92
CA ASN A 179 8.27 -1.96 9.00
C ASN A 179 7.25 -0.83 8.78
N GLU A 180 5.98 -1.16 8.56
CA GLU A 180 4.93 -0.17 8.31
C GLU A 180 4.61 0.64 9.57
N PHE A 181 4.58 0.01 10.75
CA PHE A 181 4.42 0.72 12.01
C PHE A 181 5.55 1.76 12.22
N ILE A 182 6.81 1.35 12.02
CA ILE A 182 7.97 2.25 12.15
C ILE A 182 7.87 3.40 11.14
N ALA A 183 7.63 3.09 9.86
CA ALA A 183 7.52 4.09 8.81
C ALA A 183 6.40 5.09 9.11
N GLN A 184 5.16 4.62 9.26
CA GLN A 184 3.99 5.48 9.43
C GLN A 184 4.08 6.32 10.71
N THR A 185 4.65 5.80 11.79
CA THR A 185 4.87 6.58 13.03
C THR A 185 5.88 7.72 12.81
N ILE A 186 7.02 7.43 12.18
CA ILE A 186 8.03 8.46 11.90
C ILE A 186 7.46 9.53 10.96
N LEU A 187 6.75 9.12 9.92
CA LEU A 187 6.10 10.02 8.98
C LEU A 187 5.07 10.91 9.70
N ALA A 188 4.19 10.34 10.52
CA ALA A 188 3.19 11.07 11.27
C ALA A 188 3.80 12.14 12.18
N VAL A 189 4.82 11.77 12.96
CA VAL A 189 5.49 12.70 13.89
C VAL A 189 6.21 13.81 13.14
N LYS A 190 6.96 13.49 12.07
CA LYS A 190 7.65 14.50 11.25
C LYS A 190 6.64 15.42 10.54
N PHE A 191 5.49 14.88 10.09
CA PHE A 191 4.43 15.65 9.44
C PHE A 191 3.77 16.65 10.40
N PHE A 192 3.31 16.21 11.57
CA PHE A 192 2.71 17.13 12.53
C PHE A 192 3.69 18.18 13.04
N ARG A 193 4.97 17.83 13.23
CA ARG A 193 6.03 18.80 13.54
C ARG A 193 6.21 19.84 12.43
N LEU A 194 6.11 19.46 11.16
CA LEU A 194 6.12 20.43 10.05
C LEU A 194 4.95 21.41 10.17
N LEU A 195 3.75 20.92 10.49
CA LEU A 195 2.57 21.77 10.69
C LEU A 195 2.71 22.71 11.90
N GLU A 196 3.29 22.24 13.00
CA GLU A 196 3.59 23.06 14.19
C GLU A 196 4.61 24.16 13.88
N CYS A 197 5.68 23.84 13.15
CA CYS A 197 6.80 24.75 12.93
C CYS A 197 6.54 25.83 11.86
N LYS A 198 5.64 25.59 10.89
CA LYS A 198 5.40 26.52 9.77
C LYS A 198 4.08 27.26 9.97
N SER A 199 4.17 28.56 10.23
CA SER A 199 3.00 29.45 10.47
C SER A 199 1.90 29.33 9.43
N LYS A 200 2.25 29.09 8.15
CA LYS A 200 1.30 28.91 7.04
C LYS A 200 0.36 27.70 7.20
N TYR A 201 0.63 26.75 8.11
CA TYR A 201 -0.21 25.58 8.36
C TYR A 201 -0.98 25.63 9.70
N LYS A 202 -0.90 26.74 10.43
CA LYS A 202 -1.53 26.86 11.76
C LYS A 202 -3.04 26.64 11.74
N SER A 203 -3.75 27.23 10.78
CA SER A 203 -5.21 27.04 10.61
C SER A 203 -5.57 25.59 10.32
N LEU A 204 -4.74 24.92 9.52
CA LEU A 204 -4.94 23.53 9.13
C LEU A 204 -4.76 22.58 10.31
N LEU A 205 -3.73 22.80 11.14
CA LEU A 205 -3.51 22.01 12.36
C LEU A 205 -4.63 22.23 13.39
N LEU A 206 -5.11 23.47 13.54
CA LEU A 206 -6.27 23.77 14.39
C LEU A 206 -7.54 23.08 13.86
N GLY A 207 -7.77 23.14 12.54
CA GLY A 207 -8.87 22.44 11.88
C GLY A 207 -8.83 20.93 12.13
N PHE A 208 -7.64 20.31 12.08
CA PHE A 208 -7.46 18.91 12.45
C PHE A 208 -7.84 18.62 13.91
N CYS A 209 -7.36 19.45 14.85
CA CYS A 209 -7.68 19.29 16.27
C CYS A 209 -9.19 19.41 16.53
N ASN A 210 -9.85 20.38 15.90
CA ASN A 210 -11.30 20.57 15.97
C ASN A 210 -12.06 19.39 15.34
N ALA A 211 -11.58 18.92 14.18
CA ALA A 211 -12.14 17.77 13.47
C ALA A 211 -11.96 16.45 14.21
N TYR A 212 -11.19 16.39 15.31
CA TYR A 212 -11.14 15.26 16.22
C TYR A 212 -11.63 15.56 17.64
N THR A 213 -12.02 16.81 17.92
CA THR A 213 -12.35 17.28 19.27
C THR A 213 -11.23 17.00 20.27
N ILE A 214 -9.98 17.29 19.87
CA ILE A 214 -8.78 17.05 20.68
C ILE A 214 -7.98 18.34 20.88
N PRO A 215 -7.30 18.51 22.03
CA PRO A 215 -6.49 19.71 22.30
C PRO A 215 -5.24 19.80 21.42
N ASN A 216 -4.69 18.66 21.01
CA ASN A 216 -3.49 18.60 20.18
C ASN A 216 -3.38 17.24 19.46
N TRP A 217 -2.61 17.18 18.37
CA TRP A 217 -2.44 15.98 17.55
C TRP A 217 -1.80 14.79 18.28
N ARG A 218 -1.10 15.00 19.41
CA ARG A 218 -0.49 13.90 20.17
C ARG A 218 -1.57 13.00 20.76
N GLU A 219 -2.76 13.53 21.07
CA GLU A 219 -3.92 12.73 21.51
C GLU A 219 -4.37 11.73 20.45
N TYR A 220 -4.38 12.16 19.19
CA TYR A 220 -4.70 11.30 18.05
C TYR A 220 -3.67 10.17 17.90
N LEU A 221 -2.38 10.50 17.87
CA LEU A 221 -1.34 9.47 17.74
C LEU A 221 -1.27 8.56 18.96
N ARG A 222 -1.38 9.10 20.18
CA ARG A 222 -1.41 8.32 21.42
C ARG A 222 -2.54 7.29 21.40
N THR A 223 -3.74 7.70 20.99
CA THR A 223 -4.88 6.78 20.83
C THR A 223 -4.58 5.67 19.83
N LEU A 224 -4.07 6.00 18.62
CA LEU A 224 -3.73 5.00 17.61
C LEU A 224 -2.64 4.03 18.05
N LEU A 225 -1.60 4.53 18.75
CA LEU A 225 -0.52 3.70 19.29
C LEU A 225 -1.04 2.74 20.37
N SER A 226 -1.95 3.18 21.23
CA SER A 226 -2.61 2.33 22.23
C SER A 226 -3.47 1.24 21.58
N LEU A 227 -4.29 1.61 20.58
CA LEU A 227 -5.08 0.65 19.80
C LEU A 227 -4.19 -0.40 19.14
N PHE A 228 -3.07 0.02 18.55
CA PHE A 228 -2.12 -0.90 17.96
C PHE A 228 -1.50 -1.84 19.00
N GLY A 229 -1.13 -1.31 20.18
CA GLY A 229 -0.61 -2.09 21.30
C GLY A 229 -1.58 -3.17 21.79
N ILE A 230 -2.86 -2.82 22.00
CA ILE A 230 -3.91 -3.75 22.44
C ILE A 230 -4.15 -4.83 21.37
N SER A 231 -4.19 -4.44 20.10
CA SER A 231 -4.46 -5.36 18.99
C SER A 231 -3.40 -6.47 18.80
N ARG A 232 -2.19 -6.31 19.36
CA ARG A 232 -1.09 -7.31 19.23
C ARG A 232 -1.36 -8.64 19.92
N LYS A 233 -2.18 -8.66 20.97
CA LYS A 233 -2.50 -9.90 21.71
C LYS A 233 -3.66 -10.70 21.11
N GLY A 234 -4.12 -10.32 19.91
CA GLY A 234 -5.33 -10.90 19.30
C GLY A 234 -6.63 -10.35 19.89
N GLU A 235 -6.52 -9.37 20.80
CA GLU A 235 -7.63 -8.63 21.40
C GLU A 235 -7.94 -7.44 20.48
N GLY A 236 -8.84 -7.64 19.53
CA GLY A 236 -9.38 -6.57 18.68
C GLY A 236 -10.59 -5.86 19.29
N TYR A 237 -11.03 -6.25 20.49
CA TYR A 237 -12.24 -5.74 21.13
C TYR A 237 -11.89 -4.74 22.22
N ILE A 238 -12.53 -3.58 22.17
CA ILE A 238 -12.35 -2.50 23.14
C ILE A 238 -13.72 -2.24 23.78
N PRO A 239 -13.88 -2.53 25.07
CA PRO A 239 -15.11 -2.27 25.79
C PRO A 239 -15.52 -0.79 25.72
N ASN A 240 -16.81 -0.53 25.59
CA ASN A 240 -17.34 0.85 25.54
C ASN A 240 -16.99 1.66 26.79
N ASP A 241 -16.89 1.03 27.96
CA ASP A 241 -16.52 1.71 29.22
C ASP A 241 -15.03 2.09 29.30
N LEU A 242 -14.21 1.63 28.34
CA LEU A 242 -12.76 1.80 28.27
C LEU A 242 -12.04 1.32 29.55
N ASN A 243 -12.58 0.34 30.25
CA ASN A 243 -11.96 -0.20 31.48
C ASN A 243 -10.56 -0.80 31.26
N ILE A 244 -10.23 -1.17 30.02
CA ILE A 244 -8.90 -1.64 29.61
C ILE A 244 -7.86 -0.52 29.48
N ASP A 245 -8.28 0.75 29.44
CA ASP A 245 -7.41 1.93 29.28
C ASP A 245 -6.98 2.53 30.63
N VAL A 246 -6.27 1.75 31.43
CA VAL A 246 -5.89 2.12 32.80
C VAL A 246 -5.10 3.45 32.84
N ASP A 247 -4.29 3.71 31.81
CA ASP A 247 -3.43 4.89 31.70
C ASP A 247 -4.11 6.09 30.99
N SER A 248 -5.39 5.98 30.62
CA SER A 248 -6.15 7.03 29.92
C SER A 248 -5.44 7.54 28.65
N LEU A 249 -4.95 6.60 27.83
CA LEU A 249 -4.23 6.87 26.59
C LEU A 249 -5.17 6.98 25.38
N MET A 250 -6.38 6.43 25.47
CA MET A 250 -7.36 6.42 24.39
C MET A 250 -8.37 7.56 24.53
N THR A 251 -8.52 8.34 23.48
CA THR A 251 -9.50 9.43 23.43
C THR A 251 -10.78 8.98 22.73
N ARG A 252 -11.92 9.01 23.43
CA ARG A 252 -13.21 8.55 22.90
C ARG A 252 -13.63 9.23 21.60
N SER A 253 -13.45 10.55 21.48
CA SER A 253 -13.79 11.28 20.24
C SER A 253 -12.98 10.81 19.04
N VAL A 254 -11.75 10.34 19.25
CA VAL A 254 -10.93 9.73 18.19
C VAL A 254 -11.48 8.35 17.83
N LEU A 255 -11.83 7.51 18.81
CA LEU A 255 -12.45 6.21 18.57
C LEU A 255 -13.74 6.35 17.76
N ASP A 256 -14.64 7.24 18.19
CA ASP A 256 -15.94 7.45 17.54
C ASP A 256 -15.77 7.93 16.09
N ARG A 257 -14.85 8.87 15.83
CA ARG A 257 -14.60 9.37 14.47
C ARG A 257 -13.94 8.34 13.54
N LEU A 258 -13.18 7.41 14.09
CA LEU A 258 -12.54 6.33 13.35
C LEU A 258 -13.44 5.08 13.22
N SER A 259 -14.69 5.15 13.68
CA SER A 259 -15.60 4.00 13.72
C SER A 259 -16.71 4.05 12.68
N ILE A 260 -17.01 2.90 12.10
CA ILE A 260 -18.22 2.62 11.35
C ILE A 260 -19.23 1.99 12.31
N SER A 261 -20.43 2.56 12.43
CA SER A 261 -21.48 1.92 13.22
C SER A 261 -21.90 0.60 12.55
N SER A 262 -22.11 -0.47 13.32
CA SER A 262 -22.71 -1.68 12.79
C SER A 262 -24.14 -1.44 12.26
N GLU A 263 -24.79 -0.36 12.71
CA GLU A 263 -26.10 0.12 12.27
C GLU A 263 -26.04 1.15 11.12
N GLU A 264 -24.89 1.34 10.47
CA GLU A 264 -24.78 2.18 9.26
C GLU A 264 -25.80 1.71 8.18
N ASN A 265 -26.60 2.58 7.55
CA ASN A 265 -27.67 2.07 6.68
C ASN A 265 -27.14 1.20 5.52
N ASN A 266 -26.26 1.76 4.69
CA ASN A 266 -25.58 1.04 3.63
C ASN A 266 -24.32 1.78 3.19
N ILE A 267 -23.27 1.03 2.83
CA ILE A 267 -22.04 1.56 2.24
C ILE A 267 -21.99 1.05 0.79
N PRO A 268 -21.80 1.92 -0.23
CA PRO A 268 -21.66 1.47 -1.62
C PRO A 268 -20.58 0.40 -1.76
N TYR A 269 -20.85 -0.68 -2.52
CA TYR A 269 -19.91 -1.79 -2.65
C TYR A 269 -18.59 -1.39 -3.34
N SER A 270 -18.67 -0.64 -4.44
CA SER A 270 -17.52 -0.21 -5.24
C SER A 270 -17.77 1.16 -5.87
N SER A 271 -16.71 1.81 -6.33
CA SER A 271 -16.80 2.98 -7.22
C SER A 271 -17.32 2.56 -8.60
N LYS A 272 -18.07 3.45 -9.26
CA LYS A 272 -18.58 3.26 -10.62
C LYS A 272 -17.51 3.47 -11.70
N SER A 273 -16.54 4.33 -11.43
CA SER A 273 -15.41 4.67 -12.31
C SER A 273 -14.27 5.28 -11.49
N GLU A 274 -13.14 5.58 -12.14
CA GLU A 274 -12.02 6.32 -11.53
C GLU A 274 -12.39 7.73 -11.02
N TYR A 275 -13.54 8.27 -11.43
CA TYR A 275 -14.03 9.60 -11.03
C TYR A 275 -15.00 9.54 -9.83
N ASP A 276 -15.49 8.35 -9.46
CA ASP A 276 -16.43 8.17 -8.36
C ASP A 276 -15.71 8.10 -7.01
N GLN A 277 -15.90 9.15 -6.20
CA GLN A 277 -15.27 9.30 -4.89
C GLN A 277 -16.11 8.73 -3.73
N GLU A 278 -17.36 8.32 -3.96
CA GLU A 278 -18.30 7.86 -2.94
C GLU A 278 -18.30 6.33 -2.78
N GLY A 279 -17.80 5.61 -3.78
CA GLY A 279 -17.65 4.17 -3.75
C GLY A 279 -16.63 3.64 -2.72
N ASN A 280 -16.81 2.39 -2.28
CA ASN A 280 -15.89 1.67 -1.39
C ASN A 280 -14.88 0.80 -2.15
N SER A 281 -14.41 1.29 -3.31
CA SER A 281 -13.28 0.67 -4.00
C SER A 281 -12.00 0.78 -3.18
N ASP A 282 -11.16 -0.24 -3.23
CA ASP A 282 -9.98 -0.50 -2.39
C ASP A 282 -10.29 -0.34 -0.90
N TYR A 283 -11.51 -0.70 -0.50
CA TYR A 283 -12.00 -0.57 0.88
C TYR A 283 -11.86 0.85 1.43
N LYS A 284 -11.95 1.89 0.59
CA LYS A 284 -11.72 3.29 0.98
C LYS A 284 -12.50 3.73 2.24
N MET A 285 -13.77 3.37 2.36
CA MET A 285 -14.61 3.73 3.52
C MET A 285 -14.16 3.02 4.80
N PHE A 286 -13.68 1.79 4.65
CA PHE A 286 -13.14 0.94 5.71
C PHE A 286 -11.74 1.40 6.14
N ARG A 287 -10.91 1.87 5.20
CA ARG A 287 -9.61 2.47 5.50
C ARG A 287 -9.74 3.83 6.19
N ASP A 288 -10.76 4.61 5.82
CA ASP A 288 -11.05 5.91 6.44
C ASP A 288 -11.41 5.75 7.92
N ARG A 289 -12.20 4.70 8.23
CA ARG A 289 -12.72 4.36 9.56
C ARG A 289 -12.40 2.90 9.91
N PRO A 290 -11.19 2.58 10.41
CA PRO A 290 -10.71 1.21 10.58
C PRO A 290 -11.25 0.49 11.83
N LEU A 291 -12.23 1.08 12.52
CA LEU A 291 -12.91 0.48 13.65
C LEU A 291 -14.38 0.22 13.28
N PHE A 292 -14.98 -0.80 13.88
CA PHE A 292 -16.44 -0.88 13.98
C PHE A 292 -16.87 -0.50 15.39
N LYS A 293 -18.04 0.15 15.50
CA LYS A 293 -18.76 0.33 16.76
C LYS A 293 -19.99 -0.58 16.75
N LEU A 294 -20.03 -1.54 17.67
CA LEU A 294 -21.11 -2.50 17.81
C LEU A 294 -22.35 -1.87 18.47
N THR A 295 -23.48 -2.57 18.43
CA THR A 295 -24.74 -2.11 19.03
C THR A 295 -24.65 -1.86 20.53
N ASN A 296 -23.81 -2.63 21.24
CA ASN A 296 -23.54 -2.44 22.67
C ASN A 296 -22.56 -1.28 22.97
N GLY A 297 -22.05 -0.62 21.93
CA GLY A 297 -21.10 0.48 22.02
C GLY A 297 -19.63 0.07 22.02
N ASP A 298 -19.32 -1.23 22.06
CA ASP A 298 -17.93 -1.71 22.01
C ASP A 298 -17.30 -1.42 20.65
N TYR A 299 -15.99 -1.23 20.63
CA TYR A 299 -15.22 -1.02 19.41
C TYR A 299 -14.49 -2.29 18.98
N VAL A 300 -14.34 -2.47 17.67
CA VAL A 300 -13.68 -3.64 17.06
C VAL A 300 -12.65 -3.21 16.03
N ILE A 301 -11.40 -3.56 16.27
CA ILE A 301 -10.31 -3.52 15.29
C ILE A 301 -10.39 -4.82 14.46
N TYR A 302 -10.80 -4.70 13.19
CA TYR A 302 -10.95 -5.86 12.30
C TYR A 302 -9.78 -6.03 11.33
N ASN A 303 -9.01 -4.97 11.07
CA ASN A 303 -7.84 -5.01 10.21
C ASN A 303 -6.74 -4.07 10.71
N ARG A 304 -5.56 -4.62 10.99
CA ARG A 304 -4.43 -3.88 11.57
C ARG A 304 -3.65 -3.05 10.55
N SER A 305 -3.66 -3.42 9.26
CA SER A 305 -3.01 -2.59 8.23
C SER A 305 -3.75 -1.27 8.04
N PHE A 306 -5.09 -1.31 8.05
CA PHE A 306 -5.91 -0.08 7.98
C PHE A 306 -5.73 0.80 9.21
N LEU A 307 -5.56 0.22 10.41
CA LEU A 307 -5.26 0.97 11.61
C LEU A 307 -3.89 1.67 11.53
N ILE A 308 -2.86 1.00 11.02
CA ILE A 308 -1.53 1.59 10.82
C ILE A 308 -1.57 2.72 9.78
N ASP A 309 -2.34 2.56 8.70
CA ASP A 309 -2.51 3.60 7.67
C ASP A 309 -3.06 4.91 8.23
N ARG A 310 -3.87 4.85 9.31
CA ARG A 310 -4.39 6.03 10.01
C ARG A 310 -3.32 6.87 10.70
N LEU A 311 -2.13 6.33 10.97
CA LEU A 311 -1.05 7.12 11.57
C LEU A 311 -0.61 8.26 10.64
N TYR A 312 -0.42 8.00 9.34
CA TYR A 312 -0.02 9.04 8.39
C TYR A 312 -0.72 8.95 7.03
N SER A 313 -0.65 7.82 6.32
CA SER A 313 -1.13 7.71 4.92
C SER A 313 -2.57 8.22 4.71
N SER A 314 -3.48 7.90 5.63
CA SER A 314 -4.89 8.30 5.53
C SER A 314 -5.14 9.77 5.90
N LEU A 315 -4.21 10.44 6.60
CA LEU A 315 -4.36 11.85 6.97
C LEU A 315 -4.57 12.75 5.74
N TYR A 316 -4.02 12.37 4.58
CA TYR A 316 -4.23 13.10 3.33
C TYR A 316 -5.71 13.36 3.05
N PHE A 317 -6.58 12.37 3.29
CA PHE A 317 -8.01 12.50 3.05
C PHE A 317 -8.70 13.36 4.10
N ASP A 318 -8.29 13.26 5.37
CA ASP A 318 -8.78 14.13 6.45
C ASP A 318 -8.47 15.59 6.13
N PHE A 319 -7.21 15.90 5.80
CA PHE A 319 -6.79 17.26 5.49
C PHE A 319 -7.46 17.80 4.22
N LYS A 320 -7.79 16.94 3.26
CA LYS A 320 -8.63 17.32 2.11
C LYS A 320 -10.07 17.70 2.51
N LYS A 321 -10.65 17.05 3.50
CA LYS A 321 -11.99 17.40 4.03
C LYS A 321 -11.90 18.71 4.84
N ILE A 322 -10.96 18.77 5.78
CA ILE A 322 -10.72 19.93 6.65
C ILE A 322 -10.49 21.20 5.82
N VAL A 323 -9.63 21.15 4.80
CA VAL A 323 -9.33 22.34 3.99
C VAL A 323 -10.55 22.89 3.25
N ALA A 324 -11.53 22.05 2.92
CA ALA A 324 -12.75 22.46 2.24
C ALA A 324 -13.72 23.21 3.17
N GLU A 325 -13.57 23.04 4.49
CA GLU A 325 -14.40 23.67 5.52
C GLU A 325 -13.75 24.96 6.08
N LEU A 326 -12.48 25.23 5.76
CA LEU A 326 -11.76 26.40 6.27
C LEU A 326 -11.97 27.64 5.39
N GLU A 327 -12.25 28.78 6.03
CA GLU A 327 -12.38 30.08 5.36
C GLU A 327 -11.02 30.70 5.00
N GLY A 328 -10.97 31.43 3.88
CA GLY A 328 -9.79 32.19 3.44
C GLY A 328 -8.81 31.38 2.57
N LYS A 329 -7.60 31.93 2.35
CA LYS A 329 -6.59 31.31 1.48
C LYS A 329 -5.99 30.09 2.16
N GLN A 330 -6.33 28.90 1.66
CA GLN A 330 -5.86 27.65 2.22
C GLN A 330 -4.63 27.05 1.50
N PRO A 331 -3.82 26.24 2.20
CA PRO A 331 -2.74 25.47 1.58
C PRO A 331 -3.25 24.45 0.54
N ASN A 332 -2.46 24.23 -0.52
CA ASN A 332 -2.71 23.15 -1.47
C ASN A 332 -2.35 21.80 -0.80
N ILE A 333 -3.35 21.01 -0.42
CA ILE A 333 -3.15 19.74 0.30
C ILE A 333 -2.32 18.72 -0.49
N PRO A 334 -2.58 18.46 -1.79
CA PRO A 334 -1.67 17.66 -2.61
C PRO A 334 -0.21 18.11 -2.52
N HIS A 335 0.06 19.41 -2.72
CA HIS A 335 1.42 19.95 -2.64
C HIS A 335 2.03 19.80 -1.24
N LEU A 336 1.24 20.01 -0.18
CA LEU A 336 1.68 19.84 1.20
C LEU A 336 2.20 18.41 1.45
N PHE A 337 1.41 17.41 1.09
CA PHE A 337 1.77 16.01 1.33
C PHE A 337 2.92 15.56 0.44
N THR A 338 2.87 15.84 -0.87
CA THR A 338 3.88 15.33 -1.80
C THR A 338 5.18 16.14 -1.73
N SER A 339 5.12 17.46 -1.94
CA SER A 339 6.33 18.26 -2.12
C SER A 339 6.83 18.86 -0.82
N ASP A 340 6.01 19.62 -0.09
CA ASP A 340 6.48 20.28 1.13
C ASP A 340 6.92 19.27 2.20
N PHE A 341 6.16 18.18 2.36
CA PHE A 341 6.45 17.15 3.35
C PHE A 341 7.34 16.02 2.82
N ILE A 342 6.85 15.16 1.91
CA ILE A 342 7.61 13.96 1.53
C ILE A 342 8.94 14.32 0.86
N GLU A 343 8.93 15.12 -0.20
CA GLU A 343 10.16 15.47 -0.94
C GLU A 343 11.08 16.36 -0.09
N LYS A 344 10.61 17.55 0.32
CA LYS A 344 11.46 18.63 0.86
C LYS A 344 11.77 18.49 2.35
N THR A 345 10.92 17.84 3.13
CA THR A 345 11.10 17.72 4.58
C THR A 345 11.60 16.34 4.97
N LEU A 346 10.88 15.29 4.59
CA LEU A 346 11.17 13.93 4.99
C LEU A 346 12.38 13.39 4.24
N PHE A 347 12.32 13.34 2.91
CA PHE A 347 13.35 12.71 2.08
C PHE A 347 14.68 13.45 2.20
N VAL A 348 14.70 14.77 2.00
CA VAL A 348 15.93 15.59 2.20
C VAL A 348 16.50 15.42 3.61
N GLY A 349 15.65 15.43 4.65
CA GLY A 349 16.09 15.20 6.02
C GLY A 349 16.77 13.84 6.22
N LEU A 350 16.15 12.77 5.71
CA LEU A 350 16.70 11.41 5.77
C LEU A 350 17.99 11.28 4.96
N MET A 351 18.09 11.92 3.79
CA MET A 351 19.31 11.93 2.99
C MET A 351 20.47 12.58 3.73
N ASN A 352 20.21 13.72 4.39
CA ASN A 352 21.20 14.43 5.20
C ASN A 352 21.69 13.59 6.39
N GLU A 353 20.79 12.80 7.01
CA GLU A 353 21.15 11.85 8.08
C GLU A 353 22.07 10.71 7.58
N CYS A 354 22.01 10.37 6.28
CA CYS A 354 22.76 9.30 5.64
C CYS A 354 24.11 9.72 5.03
N LEU A 355 24.48 11.00 5.06
CA LEU A 355 25.71 11.48 4.40
C LEU A 355 26.97 10.91 5.04
N SER A 356 27.78 10.24 4.23
CA SER A 356 29.09 9.68 4.60
C SER A 356 30.23 10.65 4.32
N HIS A 357 31.41 10.35 4.87
CA HIS A 357 32.62 11.19 4.77
C HIS A 357 33.22 11.30 3.36
N ASN A 358 32.90 10.36 2.45
CA ASN A 358 33.38 10.35 1.06
C ASN A 358 32.48 11.15 0.09
N VAL A 359 31.44 11.82 0.61
CA VAL A 359 30.60 12.73 -0.18
C VAL A 359 31.34 14.06 -0.36
N THR A 360 31.56 14.43 -1.62
CA THR A 360 32.23 15.69 -2.00
C THR A 360 31.25 16.83 -2.25
N ASP A 361 30.02 16.53 -2.67
CA ASP A 361 28.96 17.50 -2.87
C ASP A 361 27.60 16.84 -2.62
N ALA A 362 26.69 17.56 -1.97
CA ALA A 362 25.34 17.11 -1.63
C ALA A 362 24.37 18.30 -1.73
N LEU A 363 23.43 18.23 -2.67
CA LEU A 363 22.52 19.33 -2.96
C LEU A 363 21.10 18.81 -3.12
N ASP A 364 20.18 19.42 -2.39
CA ASP A 364 18.74 19.32 -2.64
C ASP A 364 18.30 20.33 -3.71
N GLU A 365 17.00 20.38 -4.02
CA GLU A 365 16.43 21.35 -4.96
C GLU A 365 16.86 22.80 -4.66
N ALA A 366 16.89 23.19 -3.38
CA ALA A 366 17.24 24.55 -2.98
C ALA A 366 18.71 24.87 -3.28
N GLY A 367 19.62 23.94 -2.93
CA GLY A 367 21.05 24.07 -3.24
C GLY A 367 21.32 24.10 -4.75
N LEU A 368 20.64 23.25 -5.52
CA LEU A 368 20.75 23.23 -6.98
C LEU A 368 20.27 24.54 -7.62
N LYS A 369 19.16 25.09 -7.13
CA LYS A 369 18.62 26.38 -7.58
C LYS A 369 19.57 27.55 -7.30
N CYS A 370 20.33 27.50 -6.21
CA CYS A 370 21.38 28.49 -5.93
C CYS A 370 22.53 28.42 -6.93
N LYS A 371 22.86 27.24 -7.47
CA LYS A 371 23.92 27.07 -8.49
C LYS A 371 23.44 27.45 -9.89
N TYR A 372 22.23 27.06 -10.27
CA TYR A 372 21.68 27.33 -11.60
C TYR A 372 20.16 27.42 -11.57
N GLN A 373 19.61 28.45 -12.21
CA GLN A 373 18.17 28.61 -12.39
C GLN A 373 17.72 28.02 -13.73
N ILE A 374 16.92 26.96 -13.65
CA ILE A 374 16.34 26.27 -14.82
C ILE A 374 15.52 27.24 -15.69
N LYS A 375 15.72 27.16 -17.00
CA LYS A 375 14.99 27.92 -18.02
C LYS A 375 13.80 27.13 -18.55
N ASN A 376 12.86 27.84 -19.20
CA ASN A 376 11.71 27.19 -19.82
C ASN A 376 12.13 26.13 -20.83
N GLY A 377 11.57 24.93 -20.70
CA GLY A 377 11.86 23.78 -21.57
C GLY A 377 13.00 22.89 -21.08
N GLU A 378 13.78 23.30 -20.09
CA GLU A 378 14.79 22.45 -19.46
C GLU A 378 14.14 21.47 -18.46
N LEU A 379 14.88 20.39 -18.15
CA LEU A 379 14.47 19.43 -17.11
C LEU A 379 14.44 20.08 -15.74
N GLY A 380 13.50 19.66 -14.90
CA GLY A 380 13.39 20.07 -13.49
C GLY A 380 14.63 19.73 -12.66
N TYR A 381 14.71 20.23 -11.44
CA TYR A 381 15.78 19.85 -10.51
C TYR A 381 15.58 18.38 -10.12
N PRO A 382 16.66 17.57 -10.01
CA PRO A 382 16.57 16.34 -9.24
C PRO A 382 16.23 16.64 -7.78
N ASP A 383 15.50 15.74 -7.12
CA ASP A 383 15.09 15.93 -5.73
C ASP A 383 16.30 15.89 -4.77
N PHE A 384 17.34 15.12 -5.12
CA PHE A 384 18.63 15.15 -4.44
C PHE A 384 19.77 14.75 -5.37
N TYR A 385 20.89 15.45 -5.27
CA TYR A 385 22.14 15.21 -6.00
C TYR A 385 23.25 14.89 -5.01
N LEU A 386 23.94 13.77 -5.23
CA LEU A 386 25.15 13.39 -4.49
C LEU A 386 26.32 13.17 -5.44
N LYS A 387 27.50 13.62 -5.02
CA LYS A 387 28.75 13.41 -5.75
C LYS A 387 29.84 12.85 -4.82
N THR A 388 30.50 11.79 -5.27
CA THR A 388 31.77 11.30 -4.72
C THR A 388 32.92 11.65 -5.67
N ASP A 389 34.13 11.14 -5.41
CA ASP A 389 35.27 11.39 -6.29
C ASP A 389 35.09 10.80 -7.71
N ASN A 390 34.41 9.65 -7.82
CA ASN A 390 34.30 8.90 -9.06
C ASN A 390 32.86 8.59 -9.51
N ALA A 391 31.84 9.07 -8.76
CA ALA A 391 30.45 8.82 -9.09
C ALA A 391 29.52 10.01 -8.78
N VAL A 392 28.37 10.00 -9.46
CA VAL A 392 27.21 10.84 -9.19
C VAL A 392 26.00 9.96 -8.91
N MET A 393 25.16 10.36 -7.99
CA MET A 393 23.89 9.71 -7.70
C MET A 393 22.78 10.72 -7.87
N LEU A 394 21.76 10.35 -8.65
CA LEU A 394 20.62 11.19 -8.97
C LEU A 394 19.38 10.57 -8.34
N PHE A 395 18.77 11.29 -7.40
CA PHE A 395 17.57 10.82 -6.72
C PHE A 395 16.34 11.58 -7.21
N GLU A 396 15.30 10.83 -7.52
CA GLU A 396 13.93 11.33 -7.64
C GLU A 396 13.07 10.68 -6.56
N CYS A 397 12.41 11.49 -5.74
CA CYS A 397 11.42 11.05 -4.76
C CYS A 397 10.02 11.28 -5.31
N LYS A 398 9.15 10.26 -5.21
CA LYS A 398 7.77 10.34 -5.69
C LYS A 398 6.82 9.77 -4.65
N ASP A 399 5.94 10.64 -4.14
CA ASP A 399 4.74 10.25 -3.40
C ASP A 399 3.57 10.10 -4.38
N ILE A 400 3.30 8.86 -4.79
CA ILE A 400 2.24 8.54 -5.73
C ILE A 400 1.12 7.76 -5.04
N ARG A 401 -0.11 7.98 -5.51
CA ARG A 401 -1.29 7.20 -5.12
C ARG A 401 -1.92 6.64 -6.38
N ILE A 402 -2.21 5.34 -6.40
CA ILE A 402 -2.96 4.71 -7.49
C ILE A 402 -4.45 4.89 -7.19
N ASN A 403 -5.24 5.23 -8.21
CA ASN A 403 -6.69 5.34 -8.05
C ASN A 403 -7.28 4.00 -7.55
N ALA A 404 -8.12 4.05 -6.53
CA ALA A 404 -8.71 2.87 -5.89
C ALA A 404 -9.50 2.00 -6.89
N TRP A 405 -10.29 2.62 -7.77
CA TRP A 405 -11.06 1.91 -8.79
C TRP A 405 -10.14 1.21 -9.80
N ILE A 406 -9.09 1.90 -10.28
CA ILE A 406 -8.09 1.32 -11.20
C ILE A 406 -7.42 0.12 -10.56
N LYS A 407 -6.96 0.27 -9.30
CA LYS A 407 -6.31 -0.80 -8.53
C LYS A 407 -7.21 -2.04 -8.42
N GLU A 408 -8.51 -1.86 -8.18
CA GLU A 408 -9.47 -2.97 -8.08
C GLU A 408 -9.82 -3.66 -9.39
N GLN A 409 -9.64 -3.01 -10.54
CA GLN A 409 -9.92 -3.68 -11.82
C GLN A 409 -9.01 -4.88 -12.07
N ARG A 410 -7.85 -4.93 -11.38
CA ARG A 410 -6.82 -5.96 -11.57
C ARG A 410 -6.48 -6.16 -13.05
N ASN A 411 -6.47 -5.04 -13.79
CA ASN A 411 -6.19 -4.99 -15.21
C ASN A 411 -4.80 -4.36 -15.39
N TYR A 412 -3.85 -5.16 -15.88
CA TYR A 412 -2.47 -4.71 -16.01
C TYR A 412 -2.34 -3.48 -16.91
N THR A 413 -3.05 -3.42 -18.03
CA THR A 413 -2.96 -2.28 -18.95
C THR A 413 -3.34 -0.96 -18.25
N LEU A 414 -4.46 -0.96 -17.52
CA LEU A 414 -4.91 0.23 -16.78
C LEU A 414 -3.93 0.63 -15.67
N ILE A 415 -3.40 -0.35 -14.95
CA ILE A 415 -2.42 -0.12 -13.87
C ILE A 415 -1.09 0.39 -14.46
N GLU A 416 -0.62 -0.19 -15.55
CA GLU A 416 0.60 0.23 -16.23
C GLU A 416 0.49 1.68 -16.73
N GLU A 417 -0.63 2.05 -17.36
CA GLU A 417 -0.89 3.41 -17.83
C GLU A 417 -0.87 4.44 -16.69
N GLU A 418 -1.55 4.14 -15.58
CA GLU A 418 -1.59 4.99 -14.38
C GLU A 418 -0.20 5.12 -13.73
N LEU A 419 0.58 4.03 -13.66
CA LEU A 419 1.96 4.05 -13.14
C LEU A 419 2.91 4.85 -14.05
N LYS A 420 2.86 4.64 -15.36
CA LYS A 420 3.68 5.39 -16.33
C LYS A 420 3.38 6.89 -16.28
N ASN A 421 2.10 7.26 -16.14
CA ASN A 421 1.68 8.66 -15.98
C ASN A 421 2.21 9.32 -14.68
N LYS A 422 2.61 8.52 -13.67
CA LYS A 422 3.12 9.02 -12.38
C LYS A 422 4.62 8.81 -12.16
N LEU A 423 5.26 7.91 -12.90
CA LEU A 423 6.66 7.52 -12.65
C LEU A 423 7.57 7.64 -13.88
N VAL A 424 7.02 7.91 -15.07
CA VAL A 424 7.79 7.98 -16.32
C VAL A 424 7.55 9.32 -17.04
N SER A 425 6.32 9.58 -17.45
CA SER A 425 5.94 10.78 -18.17
C SER A 425 4.48 11.11 -17.92
N LYS A 426 4.22 12.30 -17.35
CA LYS A 426 2.86 12.76 -17.11
C LYS A 426 2.26 13.28 -18.40
N THR A 427 1.25 12.59 -18.90
CA THR A 427 0.56 12.90 -20.17
C THR A 427 -0.88 13.33 -19.96
N TYR A 428 -1.46 13.05 -18.78
CA TYR A 428 -2.81 13.50 -18.45
C TYR A 428 -3.00 13.83 -16.97
N GLN A 429 -4.11 14.52 -16.70
CA GLN A 429 -4.66 14.75 -15.37
C GLN A 429 -6.14 14.39 -15.35
N LEU A 430 -6.63 13.87 -14.21
CA LEU A 430 -8.06 13.61 -14.05
C LEU A 430 -8.82 14.92 -13.95
N ASP A 431 -9.82 15.10 -14.81
CA ASP A 431 -10.82 16.16 -14.71
C ASP A 431 -12.09 15.58 -14.11
N TYR A 432 -12.24 15.71 -12.78
CA TYR A 432 -13.42 15.23 -12.06
C TYR A 432 -14.71 15.95 -12.46
N SER A 433 -14.63 17.17 -13.01
CA SER A 433 -15.82 17.92 -13.44
C SER A 433 -16.37 17.38 -14.76
N LYS A 434 -15.49 16.92 -15.65
CA LYS A 434 -15.84 16.38 -16.97
C LYS A 434 -15.83 14.85 -17.02
N CYS A 435 -15.48 14.19 -15.92
CA CYS A 435 -15.26 12.75 -15.84
C CYS A 435 -14.39 12.22 -16.99
N SER A 436 -13.27 12.91 -17.27
CA SER A 436 -12.37 12.54 -18.37
C SER A 436 -10.90 12.84 -18.07
N HIS A 437 -10.00 12.27 -18.88
CA HIS A 437 -8.59 12.61 -18.87
C HIS A 437 -8.34 13.92 -19.63
N LYS A 438 -7.89 14.94 -18.92
CA LYS A 438 -7.35 16.16 -19.52
C LYS A 438 -5.93 15.88 -19.99
N ILE A 439 -5.74 15.73 -21.30
CA ILE A 439 -4.42 15.57 -21.92
C ILE A 439 -3.60 16.84 -21.69
N ILE A 440 -2.32 16.66 -21.34
CA ILE A 440 -1.36 17.73 -21.14
C ILE A 440 -0.11 17.48 -21.99
N THR A 441 0.69 18.53 -22.20
CA THR A 441 2.03 18.37 -22.78
C THR A 441 2.84 17.39 -21.92
N PRO A 442 3.42 16.33 -22.51
CA PRO A 442 4.17 15.32 -21.77
C PRO A 442 5.27 15.95 -20.91
N LYS A 443 5.27 15.63 -19.61
CA LYS A 443 6.31 16.06 -18.67
C LYS A 443 7.06 14.83 -18.16
N LYS A 444 8.37 14.77 -18.44
CA LYS A 444 9.28 13.76 -17.87
C LYS A 444 9.27 13.88 -16.34
N ILE A 445 9.02 12.76 -15.66
CA ILE A 445 8.98 12.66 -14.20
C ILE A 445 9.55 11.32 -13.75
N GLY A 446 9.93 11.18 -12.49
CA GLY A 446 10.42 9.91 -11.95
C GLY A 446 11.58 9.37 -12.79
N CYS A 447 11.52 8.12 -13.25
CA CYS A 447 12.61 7.54 -14.03
C CYS A 447 12.81 8.21 -15.40
N GLY A 448 11.79 8.86 -15.98
CA GLY A 448 11.93 9.63 -17.20
C GLY A 448 12.75 10.92 -17.00
N GLN A 449 12.62 11.56 -15.84
CA GLN A 449 13.44 12.72 -15.46
C GLN A 449 14.88 12.29 -15.18
N ILE A 450 15.09 11.17 -14.46
CA ILE A 450 16.42 10.60 -14.23
C ILE A 450 17.13 10.31 -15.55
N ALA A 451 16.48 9.63 -16.49
CA ALA A 451 17.07 9.31 -17.80
C ALA A 451 17.49 10.58 -18.56
N GLY A 452 16.67 11.64 -18.49
CA GLY A 452 17.02 12.93 -19.07
C GLY A 452 18.27 13.56 -18.42
N HIS A 453 18.40 13.50 -17.10
CA HIS A 453 19.61 13.99 -16.42
C HIS A 453 20.85 13.17 -16.73
N VAL A 454 20.73 11.83 -16.82
CA VAL A 454 21.83 10.97 -17.30
C VAL A 454 22.27 11.42 -18.69
N SER A 455 21.32 11.64 -19.61
CA SER A 455 21.62 12.18 -20.95
C SER A 455 22.34 13.52 -20.92
N ASN A 456 21.91 14.45 -20.06
CA ASN A 456 22.58 15.74 -19.91
C ASN A 456 24.03 15.59 -19.41
N ILE A 457 24.30 14.65 -18.50
CA ILE A 457 25.67 14.34 -18.03
C ILE A 457 26.50 13.78 -19.18
N ARG A 458 25.99 12.79 -19.93
CA ARG A 458 26.70 12.19 -21.08
C ARG A 458 27.02 13.21 -22.16
N LYS A 459 26.12 14.17 -22.39
CA LYS A 459 26.26 15.26 -23.37
C LYS A 459 27.08 16.46 -22.87
N GLY A 460 27.56 16.46 -21.61
CA GLY A 460 28.32 17.56 -21.04
C GLY A 460 27.52 18.85 -20.81
N ILE A 461 26.18 18.76 -20.76
CA ILE A 461 25.26 19.90 -20.60
C ILE A 461 24.52 19.86 -19.25
N PHE A 462 25.04 19.12 -18.27
CA PHE A 462 24.47 19.07 -16.93
C PHE A 462 24.76 20.38 -16.16
N PRO A 463 23.75 21.22 -15.89
CA PRO A 463 23.99 22.63 -15.58
C PRO A 463 24.59 22.88 -14.20
N TRP A 464 24.42 21.95 -13.26
CA TRP A 464 24.91 22.10 -11.88
C TRP A 464 26.36 21.68 -11.69
N ASN A 465 26.93 20.96 -12.66
CA ASN A 465 28.34 20.56 -12.65
C ASN A 465 28.83 20.25 -14.07
N THR A 466 29.34 21.28 -14.76
CA THR A 466 29.87 21.17 -16.12
C THR A 466 31.25 20.51 -16.20
N SER A 467 31.91 20.29 -15.06
CA SER A 467 33.23 19.64 -14.98
C SER A 467 33.16 18.11 -14.90
N LEU A 468 31.95 17.54 -14.87
CA LEU A 468 31.77 16.09 -14.83
C LEU A 468 32.29 15.44 -16.11
N SER A 469 33.10 14.39 -15.95
CA SER A 469 33.45 13.50 -17.07
C SER A 469 32.20 12.86 -17.64
N SER A 470 32.09 12.79 -18.98
CA SER A 470 31.01 12.07 -19.66
C SER A 470 30.93 10.60 -19.26
N ASN A 471 32.05 10.01 -18.83
CA ASN A 471 32.18 8.60 -18.46
C ASN A 471 32.04 8.35 -16.95
N ILE A 472 31.69 9.37 -16.15
CA ILE A 472 31.49 9.19 -14.71
C ILE A 472 30.39 8.17 -14.44
N LYS A 473 30.56 7.34 -13.41
CA LYS A 473 29.52 6.40 -13.00
C LYS A 473 28.32 7.19 -12.46
N VAL A 474 27.12 6.89 -12.97
CA VAL A 474 25.87 7.55 -12.52
C VAL A 474 24.95 6.49 -11.94
N TYR A 475 24.55 6.66 -10.69
CA TYR A 475 23.55 5.81 -10.04
C TYR A 475 22.16 6.47 -10.14
N PRO A 476 21.27 5.95 -11.00
CA PRO A 476 19.89 6.42 -11.09
C PRO A 476 19.05 5.82 -9.95
N VAL A 477 18.52 6.65 -9.05
CA VAL A 477 17.74 6.20 -7.88
C VAL A 477 16.33 6.78 -7.90
N LEU A 478 15.33 5.92 -8.02
CA LEU A 478 13.93 6.29 -7.83
C LEU A 478 13.47 5.87 -6.43
N VAL A 479 13.06 6.85 -5.63
CA VAL A 479 12.51 6.67 -4.29
C VAL A 479 11.00 6.75 -4.35
N ILE A 480 10.30 5.64 -4.20
CA ILE A 480 8.84 5.64 -4.06
C ILE A 480 8.49 5.69 -2.58
N ALA A 481 7.80 6.76 -2.17
CA ALA A 481 7.56 7.07 -0.76
C ALA A 481 6.74 6.00 -0.04
N ASP A 482 5.76 5.44 -0.73
CA ASP A 482 4.88 4.41 -0.20
C ASP A 482 5.49 3.01 -0.43
N ASN A 483 6.02 2.40 0.63
CA ASN A 483 6.58 1.04 0.61
C ASN A 483 5.58 0.01 0.09
N ARG A 484 4.29 0.26 0.28
CA ARG A 484 3.22 -0.67 -0.07
C ARG A 484 2.97 -0.74 -1.58
N LEU A 485 3.63 0.12 -2.37
CA LEU A 485 3.66 0.02 -3.83
C LEU A 485 4.80 -0.85 -4.35
N HIS A 486 5.75 -1.27 -3.51
CA HIS A 486 6.91 -2.09 -3.89
C HIS A 486 6.55 -3.57 -4.09
N ALA A 487 5.39 -3.83 -4.69
CA ALA A 487 4.97 -5.18 -5.01
C ALA A 487 5.98 -5.85 -5.95
N PRO A 488 6.26 -7.15 -5.78
CA PRO A 488 7.21 -7.87 -6.61
C PRO A 488 6.94 -7.70 -8.11
N GLY A 489 8.01 -7.62 -8.90
CA GLY A 489 7.94 -7.31 -10.33
C GLY A 489 8.07 -5.81 -10.66
N LEU A 490 7.67 -4.90 -9.76
CA LEU A 490 7.73 -3.45 -10.04
C LEU A 490 9.13 -2.95 -10.37
N ALA A 491 10.15 -3.41 -9.64
CA ALA A 491 11.54 -3.00 -9.86
C ALA A 491 12.00 -3.31 -11.30
N GLN A 492 11.64 -4.49 -11.83
CA GLN A 492 11.99 -4.89 -13.19
C GLN A 492 11.19 -4.13 -14.24
N LEU A 493 9.90 -3.85 -13.97
CA LEU A 493 9.08 -3.00 -14.84
C LEU A 493 9.64 -1.57 -14.94
N LEU A 494 9.99 -0.96 -13.81
CA LEU A 494 10.59 0.38 -13.77
C LEU A 494 11.94 0.42 -14.49
N ARG A 495 12.77 -0.62 -14.32
CA ARG A 495 14.05 -0.74 -15.05
C ARG A 495 13.81 -0.78 -16.56
N ARG A 496 12.81 -1.54 -17.02
CA ARG A 496 12.44 -1.58 -18.44
C ARG A 496 11.98 -0.22 -18.96
N TRP A 497 11.11 0.46 -18.22
CA TRP A 497 10.63 1.78 -18.62
C TRP A 497 11.74 2.83 -18.62
N TYR A 498 12.64 2.80 -17.64
CA TYR A 498 13.84 3.63 -17.60
C TYR A 498 14.76 3.39 -18.81
N TYR A 499 14.99 2.14 -19.20
CA TYR A 499 15.76 1.81 -20.39
C TYR A 499 15.09 2.34 -21.68
N GLY A 500 13.77 2.23 -21.78
CA GLY A 500 13.03 2.87 -22.88
C GLY A 500 13.22 4.39 -22.92
N CYS A 501 13.28 5.05 -21.76
CA CYS A 501 13.62 6.47 -21.67
C CYS A 501 15.04 6.76 -22.14
N LEU A 502 16.05 6.01 -21.67
CA LEU A 502 17.45 6.18 -22.10
C LEU A 502 17.62 6.03 -23.62
N GLN A 503 16.97 5.03 -24.22
CA GLN A 503 16.97 4.82 -25.67
C GLN A 503 16.36 6.02 -26.40
N SER A 504 15.26 6.56 -25.87
CA SER A 504 14.61 7.76 -26.42
C SER A 504 15.49 9.01 -26.32
N GLU A 505 16.44 9.05 -25.38
CA GLU A 505 17.45 10.10 -25.25
C GLU A 505 18.69 9.89 -26.15
N GLY A 506 18.74 8.78 -26.89
CA GLY A 506 19.85 8.39 -27.77
C GLY A 506 20.99 7.67 -27.06
N LEU A 507 20.78 7.10 -25.87
CA LEU A 507 21.80 6.40 -25.09
C LEU A 507 21.74 4.87 -25.28
N GLN A 508 22.91 4.22 -25.22
CA GLN A 508 23.03 2.77 -25.21
C GLN A 508 22.84 2.24 -23.78
N THR A 509 21.78 1.47 -23.54
CA THR A 509 21.40 1.01 -22.19
C THR A 509 22.42 0.08 -21.55
N THR A 510 23.24 -0.63 -22.33
CA THR A 510 24.29 -1.53 -21.84
C THR A 510 25.46 -0.80 -21.18
N LEU A 511 25.62 0.50 -21.44
CA LEU A 511 26.67 1.34 -20.85
C LEU A 511 26.18 2.09 -19.61
N GLU A 512 24.87 2.06 -19.32
CA GLU A 512 24.26 2.82 -18.25
C GLU A 512 23.88 1.92 -17.08
N SER A 513 23.96 2.47 -15.87
CA SER A 513 23.64 1.71 -14.67
C SER A 513 22.13 1.43 -14.55
N PRO A 514 21.72 0.24 -14.08
CA PRO A 514 20.31 -0.08 -13.88
C PRO A 514 19.63 0.84 -12.85
N LEU A 515 18.34 1.15 -13.06
CA LEU A 515 17.55 1.90 -12.09
C LEU A 515 17.51 1.19 -10.73
N ILE A 516 17.82 1.93 -9.66
CA ILE A 516 17.67 1.49 -8.27
C ILE A 516 16.32 1.97 -7.76
N LEU A 517 15.52 1.06 -7.21
CA LEU A 517 14.28 1.37 -6.50
C LEU A 517 14.54 1.37 -4.99
N MET A 518 14.16 2.47 -4.32
CA MET A 518 14.28 2.63 -2.88
C MET A 518 13.00 3.21 -2.28
N SER A 519 12.94 3.24 -0.94
CA SER A 519 11.91 3.96 -0.20
C SER A 519 12.52 4.74 0.97
N PRO A 520 11.78 5.69 1.56
CA PRO A 520 12.20 6.36 2.80
C PRO A 520 12.45 5.38 3.94
N LEU A 521 11.76 4.23 3.99
CA LEU A 521 11.99 3.19 4.99
C LEU A 521 13.40 2.60 4.88
N THR A 522 13.95 2.44 3.67
CA THR A 522 15.34 1.99 3.48
C THR A 522 16.31 2.95 4.15
N LEU A 523 16.10 4.26 3.99
CA LEU A 523 16.91 5.29 4.64
C LEU A 523 16.75 5.27 6.16
N ILE A 524 15.51 5.14 6.66
CA ILE A 524 15.22 5.04 8.10
C ILE A 524 15.94 3.85 8.74
N LYS A 525 15.88 2.67 8.11
CA LYS A 525 16.44 1.43 8.68
C LYS A 525 17.97 1.38 8.61
N TYR A 526 18.55 1.96 7.57
CA TYR A 526 19.96 1.77 7.25
C TYR A 526 20.77 3.07 7.26
N SER A 527 20.25 4.15 7.86
CA SER A 527 20.94 5.45 7.93
C SER A 527 22.34 5.36 8.51
N ALA A 528 22.51 4.65 9.63
CA ALA A 528 23.82 4.44 10.26
C ALA A 528 24.81 3.72 9.34
N ILE A 529 24.30 2.79 8.53
CA ILE A 529 25.09 2.00 7.60
C ILE A 529 25.52 2.86 6.40
N PHE A 530 24.59 3.61 5.80
CA PHE A 530 24.91 4.57 4.75
C PHE A 530 25.88 5.64 5.21
N LYS A 531 25.71 6.17 6.43
CA LYS A 531 26.60 7.16 7.01
C LYS A 531 28.03 6.64 7.20
N ARG A 532 28.17 5.37 7.58
CA ARG A 532 29.47 4.73 7.82
C ARG A 532 30.20 4.41 6.51
N ASP A 533 29.52 3.73 5.59
CA ASP A 533 30.17 3.10 4.43
C ASP A 533 29.87 3.82 3.10
N GLY A 534 28.88 4.72 3.08
CA GLY A 534 28.42 5.44 1.88
C GLY A 534 27.45 4.65 1.01
N PHE A 535 26.60 5.37 0.27
CA PHE A 535 25.65 4.78 -0.69
C PHE A 535 26.34 3.97 -1.79
N GLN A 536 27.49 4.45 -2.28
CA GLN A 536 28.19 3.88 -3.43
C GLN A 536 28.51 2.40 -3.24
N LYS A 537 29.02 2.03 -2.06
CA LYS A 537 29.33 0.65 -1.70
C LYS A 537 28.12 -0.27 -1.89
N TYR A 538 26.98 0.10 -1.33
CA TYR A 538 25.78 -0.73 -1.38
C TYR A 538 25.12 -0.75 -2.75
N PHE A 539 25.26 0.31 -3.52
CA PHE A 539 24.79 0.32 -4.90
C PHE A 539 25.66 -0.56 -5.80
N ASP A 540 26.98 -0.62 -5.55
CA ASP A 540 27.89 -1.56 -6.21
C ASP A 540 27.54 -3.01 -5.85
N GLU A 541 27.41 -3.32 -4.55
CA GLU A 541 27.00 -4.65 -4.10
C GLU A 541 25.63 -5.07 -4.67
N TYR A 542 24.68 -4.14 -4.77
CA TYR A 542 23.38 -4.39 -5.39
C TYR A 542 23.53 -4.70 -6.87
N TYR A 543 24.32 -3.93 -7.62
CA TYR A 543 24.56 -4.19 -9.04
C TYR A 543 25.24 -5.53 -9.28
N ASP A 544 26.23 -5.90 -8.46
CA ASP A 544 26.87 -7.21 -8.52
C ASP A 544 25.85 -8.33 -8.31
N SER A 545 24.93 -8.16 -7.34
CA SER A 545 23.89 -9.16 -7.03
C SER A 545 22.88 -9.40 -8.16
N ILE A 546 22.53 -8.36 -8.93
CA ILE A 546 21.56 -8.47 -10.04
C ILE A 546 22.23 -8.82 -11.37
N SER A 547 23.56 -8.71 -11.45
CA SER A 547 24.37 -9.14 -12.58
C SER A 547 24.82 -10.61 -12.48
N ALA A 548 24.79 -11.19 -11.27
CA ALA A 548 25.02 -12.60 -11.07
C ALA A 548 23.95 -13.42 -11.82
N VAL A 549 24.39 -14.36 -12.66
CA VAL A 549 23.50 -15.34 -13.30
C VAL A 549 22.85 -16.16 -12.17
N PRO A 550 21.52 -16.30 -12.11
CA PRO A 550 20.89 -17.20 -11.17
C PRO A 550 21.50 -18.59 -11.36
N SER A 551 22.09 -19.15 -10.31
CA SER A 551 22.47 -20.57 -10.31
C SER A 551 21.23 -21.38 -10.67
N GLU A 552 21.32 -22.24 -11.67
CA GLU A 552 20.21 -23.06 -12.17
C GLU A 552 19.39 -23.63 -10.98
N ILE A 553 18.10 -23.28 -10.93
CA ILE A 553 17.13 -23.72 -9.92
C ILE A 553 16.59 -25.10 -10.29
#